data_AF-A0AAV4JHQ0-F1
#
_entry.id   AF-A0AAV4JHQ0-F1
#
_cell.length_a   1.000
_cell.length_b   1.000
_cell.length_c   1.000
_cell.angle_alpha   90.00
_cell.angle_beta   90.00
_cell.angle_gamma   90.00
#
_symmetry.space_group_name_H-M   'P 1'
#
loop_
_entity.id
_entity.type
_entity.pdbx_description
1 polymer ?
#
loop_
_entity_poly.entity_id
_entity_poly.type
_entity_poly.pdbx_seq_one_letter_code
_entity_poly.pdbx_strand_id
1 'polypeptide(L)'
;MFGSTGQHVDDNHASVYRAFGSNLSGKMPHPFDMRADHIKNEEYHQILPKYGYEKSFSLSKTFPETTEAAKGMILEYLSGNAKYYTWLTKERILKKATHQNFRSKIAKEERNKQLPKLISFMHCAYRYRGKANYRDGIYLTYGPSSASETKDFIDDMKVVSRFFFLMALALAYRSPIKDDVKSFTKDIDNNLKGIDSLNAEERFWQIL
;
A
#
# COMPACT_ATOMS: atom_id res chain seq x y z
N MET A 1 -21.80 -1.51 -9.51
CA MET A 1 -21.63 -0.04 -9.54
C MET A 1 -20.57 0.34 -8.52
N PHE A 2 -19.34 0.63 -8.98
CA PHE A 2 -18.43 1.46 -8.18
C PHE A 2 -18.88 2.90 -8.42
N GLY A 3 -19.77 3.39 -7.57
CA GLY A 3 -20.25 4.77 -7.68
C GLY A 3 -19.05 5.71 -7.60
N SER A 4 -18.96 6.61 -8.57
CA SER A 4 -18.11 7.80 -8.47
C SER A 4 -18.53 8.55 -7.22
N THR A 5 -17.83 8.34 -6.11
CA THR A 5 -17.85 9.27 -4.99
C THR A 5 -16.97 10.43 -5.44
N GLY A 6 -17.58 11.37 -6.17
CA GLY A 6 -16.91 12.57 -6.64
C GLY A 6 -16.14 13.20 -5.48
N GLN A 7 -14.83 13.40 -5.67
CA GLN A 7 -14.00 13.97 -4.63
C GLN A 7 -14.50 15.37 -4.29
N HIS A 8 -14.79 15.63 -3.02
CA HIS A 8 -15.10 16.97 -2.55
C HIS A 8 -13.79 17.75 -2.33
N VAL A 9 -13.86 19.09 -2.37
CA VAL A 9 -12.71 20.01 -2.24
C VAL A 9 -11.91 19.79 -0.93
N ASP A 10 -12.51 19.12 0.07
CA ASP A 10 -11.88 18.77 1.36
C ASP A 10 -11.21 17.38 1.40
N ASP A 11 -11.18 16.64 0.30
CA ASP A 11 -10.58 15.31 0.23
C ASP A 11 -9.05 15.36 0.28
N ASN A 12 -8.50 15.31 1.49
CA ASN A 12 -7.05 15.12 1.70
C ASN A 12 -6.66 13.63 1.57
N HIS A 13 -5.35 13.35 1.43
CA HIS A 13 -4.85 11.96 1.35
C HIS A 13 -5.37 11.04 2.47
N ALA A 14 -5.65 11.61 3.66
CA ALA A 14 -6.15 10.87 4.78
C ALA A 14 -7.64 10.50 4.70
N SER A 15 -8.45 11.28 4.00
CA SER A 15 -9.82 10.89 3.64
C SER A 15 -9.81 9.70 2.68
N VAL A 16 -8.93 9.72 1.67
CA VAL A 16 -8.85 8.70 0.62
C VAL A 16 -8.49 7.32 1.18
N TYR A 17 -7.42 7.20 1.97
CA TYR A 17 -7.04 5.88 2.50
C TYR A 17 -8.07 5.32 3.51
N ARG A 18 -8.82 6.21 4.21
CA ARG A 18 -9.93 5.80 5.09
C ARG A 18 -11.11 5.29 4.28
N ALA A 19 -11.54 6.05 3.27
CA ALA A 19 -12.62 5.66 2.37
C ALA A 19 -12.30 4.35 1.64
N PHE A 20 -11.06 4.18 1.16
CA PHE A 20 -10.59 2.93 0.58
C PHE A 20 -10.74 1.78 1.57
N GLY A 21 -10.24 1.94 2.79
CA GLY A 21 -10.35 0.93 3.84
C GLY A 21 -11.81 0.54 4.08
N SER A 22 -12.67 1.51 4.38
CA SER A 22 -14.05 1.23 4.79
C SER A 22 -14.96 0.75 3.65
N ASN A 23 -14.79 1.26 2.43
CA ASN A 23 -15.78 1.08 1.36
C ASN A 23 -15.34 0.12 0.25
N LEU A 24 -14.02 -0.02 0.06
CA LEU A 24 -13.47 -0.69 -1.12
C LEU A 24 -12.60 -1.91 -0.79
N SER A 25 -11.83 -1.89 0.31
CA SER A 25 -10.82 -2.93 0.60
C SER A 25 -11.36 -4.35 0.49
N GLY A 26 -12.51 -4.66 1.11
CA GLY A 26 -13.13 -5.99 1.07
C GLY A 26 -13.67 -6.44 -0.30
N LYS A 27 -13.65 -5.57 -1.31
CA LYS A 27 -14.04 -5.87 -2.71
C LYS A 27 -12.84 -6.00 -3.64
N MET A 28 -11.65 -5.68 -3.15
CA MET A 28 -10.41 -5.78 -3.91
C MET A 28 -9.83 -7.18 -3.71
N PRO A 29 -8.97 -7.67 -4.62
CA PRO A 29 -8.21 -8.88 -4.37
C PRO A 29 -6.99 -8.59 -3.52
N HIS A 30 -6.44 -9.64 -2.93
CA HIS A 30 -5.18 -9.57 -2.20
C HIS A 30 -4.03 -9.03 -3.06
N PRO A 31 -3.15 -8.15 -2.53
CA PRO A 31 -3.06 -7.68 -1.14
C PRO A 31 -3.91 -6.44 -0.80
N PHE A 32 -4.76 -5.94 -1.69
CA PHE A 32 -5.54 -4.72 -1.46
C PHE A 32 -6.66 -4.90 -0.42
N ASP A 33 -7.09 -6.13 -0.20
CA ASP A 33 -8.06 -6.53 0.83
C ASP A 33 -7.45 -6.71 2.22
N MET A 34 -6.12 -6.63 2.33
CA MET A 34 -5.43 -6.83 3.59
C MET A 34 -5.86 -5.77 4.60
N ARG A 35 -6.09 -6.19 5.84
CA ARG A 35 -6.62 -5.28 6.86
C ARG A 35 -6.19 -5.65 8.27
N ALA A 36 -6.18 -4.64 9.14
CA ALA A 36 -6.09 -4.81 10.59
C ALA A 36 -7.29 -4.10 11.24
N ASP A 37 -8.18 -4.89 11.84
CA ASP A 37 -9.40 -4.41 12.48
C ASP A 37 -9.11 -4.03 13.94
N HIS A 38 -9.52 -2.85 14.37
CA HIS A 38 -9.42 -2.42 15.77
C HIS A 38 -10.36 -3.25 16.63
N ILE A 39 -9.84 -3.86 17.70
CA ILE A 39 -10.64 -4.70 18.60
C ILE A 39 -10.99 -3.91 19.87
N LYS A 40 -9.98 -3.58 20.67
CA LYS A 40 -10.13 -2.85 21.92
C LYS A 40 -8.81 -2.18 22.28
N ASN A 41 -8.88 -1.06 23.00
CA ASN A 41 -7.69 -0.33 23.44
C ASN A 41 -6.72 -0.05 22.27
N GLU A 42 -5.48 -0.52 22.34
CA GLU A 42 -4.46 -0.37 21.29
C GLU A 42 -4.30 -1.65 20.44
N GLU A 43 -5.24 -2.59 20.56
CA GLU A 43 -5.19 -3.91 19.93
C GLU A 43 -5.87 -3.93 18.56
N TYR A 44 -5.19 -4.54 17.59
CA TYR A 44 -5.68 -4.75 16.23
C TYR A 44 -5.46 -6.19 15.81
N HIS A 45 -6.45 -6.76 15.13
CA HIS A 45 -6.39 -8.10 14.55
C HIS A 45 -6.06 -7.98 13.05
N GLN A 46 -4.87 -8.42 12.64
CA GLN A 46 -4.45 -8.44 11.24
C GLN A 46 -5.00 -9.67 10.52
N ILE A 47 -5.61 -9.48 9.36
CA ILE A 47 -6.25 -10.52 8.57
C ILE A 47 -5.84 -10.37 7.11
N LEU A 48 -5.52 -11.49 6.48
CA LEU A 48 -5.46 -11.61 5.03
C LEU A 48 -6.74 -12.34 4.58
N PRO A 49 -7.81 -11.66 4.14
CA PRO A 49 -9.13 -12.27 3.96
C PRO A 49 -9.13 -13.54 3.10
N LYS A 50 -8.29 -13.57 2.05
CA LYS A 50 -8.13 -14.73 1.16
C LYS A 50 -7.37 -15.91 1.77
N TYR A 51 -6.52 -15.68 2.77
CA TYR A 51 -5.58 -16.68 3.29
C TYR A 51 -5.81 -17.03 4.76
N GLY A 52 -6.68 -16.31 5.46
CA GLY A 52 -6.97 -16.53 6.88
C GLY A 52 -5.85 -16.05 7.79
N TYR A 53 -5.62 -16.80 8.87
CA TYR A 53 -4.56 -16.56 9.84
C TYR A 53 -3.28 -17.27 9.40
N GLU A 54 -2.18 -16.51 9.36
CA GLU A 54 -0.86 -17.02 9.00
C GLU A 54 0.14 -16.65 10.10
N LYS A 55 1.18 -17.45 10.27
CA LYS A 55 2.23 -17.17 11.26
C LYS A 55 2.95 -15.88 10.84
N SER A 56 3.08 -14.93 11.77
CA SER A 56 3.88 -13.72 11.52
C SER A 56 5.32 -14.11 11.17
N PHE A 57 5.87 -13.46 10.15
CA PHE A 57 7.25 -13.63 9.72
C PHE A 57 7.96 -12.29 9.80
N SER A 58 9.17 -12.28 10.35
CA SER A 58 9.95 -11.05 10.58
C SER A 58 10.19 -10.28 9.28
N LEU A 59 10.07 -8.95 9.29
CA LEU A 59 10.53 -8.05 8.24
C LEU A 59 12.07 -8.07 8.23
N SER A 60 12.66 -9.16 7.74
CA SER A 60 14.09 -9.35 7.59
C SER A 60 14.64 -8.64 6.35
N LYS A 61 15.96 -8.41 6.34
CA LYS A 61 16.67 -7.89 5.16
C LYS A 61 16.65 -8.88 3.98
N THR A 62 16.59 -10.18 4.27
CA THR A 62 16.52 -11.24 3.27
C THR A 62 15.11 -11.80 3.22
N PHE A 63 14.60 -12.02 2.01
CA PHE A 63 13.32 -12.66 1.78
C PHE A 63 13.53 -14.15 1.51
N PRO A 64 12.89 -15.07 2.26
CA PRO A 64 13.06 -16.50 2.06
C PRO A 64 12.44 -17.08 0.77
N GLU A 65 11.85 -16.24 -0.10
CA GLU A 65 11.21 -16.64 -1.36
C GLU A 65 10.05 -17.65 -1.21
N THR A 66 9.46 -17.76 -0.02
CA THR A 66 8.29 -18.61 0.22
C THR A 66 7.00 -17.82 0.33
N THR A 67 5.89 -18.46 -0.03
CA THR A 67 4.55 -17.86 0.08
C THR A 67 4.19 -17.58 1.54
N GLU A 68 4.59 -18.46 2.46
CA GLU A 68 4.37 -18.36 3.90
C GLU A 68 5.12 -17.16 4.48
N ALA A 69 6.39 -16.96 4.07
CA ALA A 69 7.16 -15.81 4.48
C ALA A 69 6.53 -14.52 3.95
N ALA A 70 6.09 -14.48 2.69
CA ALA A 70 5.43 -13.30 2.12
C ALA A 70 4.17 -12.93 2.91
N LYS A 71 3.30 -13.90 3.19
CA LYS A 71 2.08 -13.70 3.98
C LYS A 71 2.41 -13.20 5.40
N GLY A 72 3.36 -13.84 6.06
CA GLY A 72 3.77 -13.47 7.42
C GLY A 72 4.38 -12.07 7.51
N MET A 73 5.18 -11.67 6.51
CA MET A 73 5.76 -10.32 6.44
C MET A 73 4.71 -9.26 6.16
N ILE A 74 3.69 -9.55 5.33
CA ILE A 74 2.55 -8.65 5.12
C ILE A 74 1.77 -8.43 6.43
N LEU A 75 1.53 -9.50 7.21
CA LEU A 75 0.88 -9.40 8.52
C LEU A 75 1.69 -8.56 9.50
N GLU A 76 3.01 -8.76 9.56
CA GLU A 76 3.86 -7.91 10.40
C GLU A 76 3.82 -6.46 9.94
N TYR A 77 3.85 -6.20 8.63
CA TYR A 77 3.78 -4.85 8.11
C TYR A 77 2.46 -4.16 8.49
N LEU A 78 1.34 -4.87 8.42
CA LEU A 78 0.05 -4.40 8.92
C LEU A 78 0.09 -4.08 10.42
N SER A 79 0.65 -4.97 11.23
CA SER A 79 0.80 -4.77 12.68
C SER A 79 1.66 -3.53 12.98
N GLY A 80 2.79 -3.38 12.29
CA GLY A 80 3.67 -2.23 12.41
C GLY A 80 3.01 -0.91 11.99
N ASN A 81 2.08 -0.95 11.03
CA ASN A 81 1.28 0.21 10.65
C ASN A 81 0.20 0.53 11.69
N ALA A 82 -0.49 -0.47 12.24
CA ALA A 82 -1.45 -0.27 13.32
C ALA A 82 -0.82 0.37 14.57
N LYS A 83 0.39 -0.09 14.94
CA LYS A 83 1.20 0.53 16.00
C LYS A 83 1.54 1.98 15.68
N TYR A 84 1.98 2.27 14.45
CA TYR A 84 2.31 3.62 14.01
C TYR A 84 1.11 4.57 14.10
N TYR A 85 -0.05 4.18 13.57
CA TYR A 85 -1.25 5.04 13.62
C TYR A 85 -1.80 5.21 15.03
N THR A 86 -1.61 4.21 15.90
CA THR A 86 -1.89 4.33 17.33
C THR A 86 -1.00 5.38 17.99
N TRP A 87 0.31 5.31 17.74
CA TRP A 87 1.26 6.32 18.23
C TRP A 87 0.93 7.72 17.69
N LEU A 88 0.68 7.86 16.39
CA LEU A 88 0.34 9.14 15.77
C LEU A 88 -0.93 9.76 16.37
N THR A 89 -1.93 8.94 16.65
CA THR A 89 -3.17 9.37 17.33
C THR A 89 -2.87 9.89 18.73
N LYS A 90 -2.04 9.17 19.49
CA LYS A 90 -1.62 9.55 20.84
C LYS A 90 -0.88 10.89 20.83
N GLU A 91 0.11 11.05 19.94
CA GLU A 91 0.84 12.31 19.75
C GLU A 91 -0.09 13.48 19.47
N ARG A 92 -1.06 13.29 18.56
CA ARG A 92 -2.02 14.34 18.21
C ARG A 92 -2.89 14.76 19.40
N ILE A 93 -3.33 13.80 20.21
CA ILE A 93 -4.16 14.07 21.40
C ILE A 93 -3.33 14.81 22.45
N LEU A 94 -2.13 14.32 22.78
CA LEU A 94 -1.27 14.96 23.78
C LEU A 94 -0.89 16.40 23.41
N LYS A 95 -0.77 16.72 22.11
CA LYS A 95 -0.52 18.09 21.64
C LYS A 95 -1.70 19.05 21.80
N LYS A 96 -2.93 18.53 21.96
CA LYS A 96 -4.17 19.33 21.98
C LYS A 96 -4.92 19.27 23.30
N ALA A 97 -4.73 18.20 24.05
CA ALA A 97 -5.42 17.94 25.31
C ALA A 97 -4.58 18.42 26.49
N THR A 98 -5.25 18.66 27.62
CA THR A 98 -4.61 18.90 28.92
C THR A 98 -4.00 17.65 29.55
N HIS A 99 -4.27 16.46 28.99
CA HIS A 99 -3.72 15.21 29.48
C HIS A 99 -2.23 15.07 29.14
N GLN A 100 -1.39 14.79 30.14
CA GLN A 100 0.05 14.51 29.92
C GLN A 100 0.33 13.07 29.47
N ASN A 101 -0.58 12.13 29.75
CA ASN A 101 -0.45 10.71 29.40
C ASN A 101 -1.82 10.01 29.38
N PHE A 102 -1.83 8.73 28.97
CA PHE A 102 -3.02 7.88 28.86
C PHE A 102 -3.20 6.92 30.04
N ARG A 103 -2.83 7.32 31.27
CA ARG A 103 -3.02 6.47 32.47
C ARG A 103 -4.46 6.55 33.00
N SER A 104 -5.09 7.72 32.96
CA SER A 104 -6.45 7.93 33.44
C SER A 104 -7.50 7.29 32.53
N LYS A 105 -8.67 6.96 33.09
CA LYS A 105 -9.80 6.41 32.34
C LYS A 105 -10.27 7.35 31.24
N ILE A 106 -10.41 8.64 31.55
CA ILE A 106 -10.86 9.68 30.61
C ILE A 106 -9.91 9.79 29.41
N ALA A 107 -8.59 9.85 29.65
CA ALA A 107 -7.61 9.92 28.57
C ALA A 107 -7.62 8.66 27.69
N LYS A 108 -7.75 7.46 28.30
CA LYS A 108 -7.86 6.20 27.55
C LYS A 108 -9.12 6.16 26.69
N GLU A 109 -10.25 6.65 27.19
CA GLU A 109 -11.50 6.72 26.44
C GLU A 109 -11.39 7.70 25.27
N GLU A 110 -10.80 8.87 25.48
CA GLU A 110 -10.55 9.84 24.40
C GLU A 110 -9.66 9.25 23.31
N ARG A 111 -8.54 8.59 23.69
CA ARG A 111 -7.68 7.86 22.75
C ARG A 111 -8.49 6.83 21.96
N ASN A 112 -9.19 5.94 22.67
CA ASN A 112 -9.91 4.83 22.03
C ASN A 112 -11.00 5.30 21.06
N LYS A 113 -11.61 6.47 21.30
CA LYS A 113 -12.57 7.10 20.38
C LYS A 113 -11.91 7.58 19.08
N GLN A 114 -10.65 7.99 19.14
CA GLN A 114 -9.93 8.58 18.01
C GLN A 114 -9.05 7.60 17.23
N LEU A 115 -8.82 6.40 17.77
CA LEU A 115 -8.04 5.36 17.07
C LEU A 115 -8.74 4.94 15.76
N PRO A 116 -7.99 4.76 14.66
CA PRO A 116 -8.55 4.23 13.42
C PRO A 116 -9.23 2.88 13.66
N LYS A 117 -10.44 2.70 13.14
CA LYS A 117 -11.15 1.42 13.26
C LYS A 117 -10.58 0.33 12.36
N LEU A 118 -9.86 0.74 11.34
CA LEU A 118 -9.32 -0.12 10.30
C LEU A 118 -8.00 0.46 9.81
N ILE A 119 -7.01 -0.41 9.67
CA ILE A 119 -5.78 -0.14 8.91
C ILE A 119 -5.82 -1.04 7.69
N SER A 120 -5.62 -0.48 6.51
CA SER A 120 -5.75 -1.19 5.23
C SER A 120 -4.50 -1.03 4.37
N PHE A 121 -4.48 -1.69 3.22
CA PHE A 121 -3.44 -1.52 2.21
C PHE A 121 -3.04 -0.06 1.95
N MET A 122 -4.00 0.85 1.78
CA MET A 122 -3.70 2.25 1.47
C MET A 122 -3.04 3.02 2.63
N HIS A 123 -3.28 2.62 3.88
CA HIS A 123 -2.55 3.18 5.03
C HIS A 123 -1.07 2.78 4.96
N CYS A 124 -0.82 1.51 4.64
CA CYS A 124 0.51 0.96 4.45
C CYS A 124 1.24 1.65 3.28
N ALA A 125 0.59 1.78 2.12
CA ALA A 125 1.14 2.46 0.95
C ALA A 125 1.46 3.94 1.23
N TYR A 126 0.57 4.65 1.91
CA TYR A 126 0.78 6.05 2.28
C TYR A 126 2.02 6.23 3.16
N ARG A 127 2.20 5.36 4.16
CA ARG A 127 3.39 5.38 5.01
C ARG A 127 4.65 4.97 4.25
N TYR A 128 4.55 3.99 3.35
CA TYR A 128 5.68 3.53 2.54
C TYR A 128 6.21 4.63 1.64
N ARG A 129 5.34 5.43 0.99
CA ARG A 129 5.73 6.58 0.15
C ARG A 129 6.74 7.49 0.84
N GLY A 130 6.48 7.86 2.09
CA GLY A 130 7.39 8.72 2.86
C GLY A 130 8.75 8.07 3.14
N LYS A 131 8.78 6.75 3.31
CA LYS A 131 10.02 5.99 3.52
C LYS A 131 10.81 5.81 2.21
N ALA A 132 10.12 5.50 1.12
CA ALA A 132 10.70 5.28 -0.20
C ALA A 132 11.40 6.56 -0.69
N ASN A 133 10.71 7.71 -0.65
CA ASN A 133 11.30 8.99 -1.07
C ASN A 133 12.65 9.30 -0.42
N TYR A 134 12.82 8.97 0.87
CA TYR A 134 14.09 9.20 1.57
C TYR A 134 15.13 8.10 1.29
N ARG A 135 14.67 6.87 1.06
CA ARG A 135 15.53 5.73 0.75
C ARG A 135 16.07 5.78 -0.67
N ASP A 136 15.30 6.23 -1.65
CA ASP A 136 15.77 6.35 -3.03
C ASP A 136 16.96 7.31 -3.10
N GLY A 137 16.89 8.44 -2.40
CA GLY A 137 18.02 9.36 -2.26
C GLY A 137 19.25 8.74 -1.58
N ILE A 138 19.05 7.79 -0.66
CA ILE A 138 20.14 7.07 0.01
C ILE A 138 20.73 5.98 -0.90
N TYR A 139 19.90 5.16 -1.55
CA TYR A 139 20.36 4.09 -2.44
C TYR A 139 21.16 4.64 -3.63
N LEU A 140 20.77 5.80 -4.16
CA LEU A 140 21.52 6.49 -5.21
C LEU A 140 22.93 6.94 -4.76
N THR A 141 23.16 7.09 -3.45
CA THR A 141 24.47 7.48 -2.91
C THR A 141 25.39 6.31 -2.58
N TYR A 142 24.92 5.07 -2.70
CA TYR A 142 25.69 3.88 -2.32
C TYR A 142 26.71 3.43 -3.37
N GLY A 143 26.57 3.89 -4.61
CA GLY A 143 27.56 3.63 -5.67
C GLY A 143 27.67 2.15 -6.05
N PRO A 144 28.83 1.69 -6.55
CA PRO A 144 28.99 0.34 -7.12
C PRO A 144 28.74 -0.82 -6.15
N SER A 145 28.86 -0.59 -4.83
CA SER A 145 28.72 -1.64 -3.81
C SER A 145 27.29 -2.12 -3.60
N SER A 146 26.29 -1.43 -4.17
CA SER A 146 24.86 -1.80 -4.10
C SER A 146 24.26 -2.20 -5.45
N ALA A 147 25.09 -2.53 -6.44
CA ALA A 147 24.63 -2.83 -7.80
C ALA A 147 23.68 -4.04 -7.85
N SER A 148 23.97 -5.09 -7.08
CA SER A 148 23.11 -6.28 -6.93
C SER A 148 21.74 -5.93 -6.35
N GLU A 149 21.73 -5.20 -5.25
CA GLU A 149 20.50 -4.81 -4.54
C GLU A 149 19.65 -3.85 -5.39
N THR A 150 20.30 -3.01 -6.19
CA THR A 150 19.61 -2.13 -7.15
C THR A 150 18.94 -2.94 -8.25
N LYS A 151 19.62 -3.97 -8.76
CA LYS A 151 19.03 -4.88 -9.76
C LYS A 151 17.82 -5.62 -9.18
N ASP A 152 17.96 -6.23 -8.00
CA ASP A 152 16.87 -6.96 -7.35
C ASP A 152 15.67 -6.03 -7.08
N PHE A 153 15.94 -4.79 -6.64
CA PHE A 153 14.91 -3.78 -6.46
C PHE A 153 14.17 -3.43 -7.77
N ILE A 154 14.88 -3.30 -8.90
CA ILE A 154 14.25 -3.06 -10.21
C ILE A 154 13.37 -4.24 -10.62
N ASP A 155 13.85 -5.47 -10.42
CA ASP A 155 13.10 -6.69 -10.72
C ASP A 155 11.84 -6.78 -9.85
N ASP A 156 11.92 -6.46 -8.56
CA ASP A 156 10.77 -6.35 -7.65
C ASP A 156 9.78 -5.27 -8.09
N MET A 157 10.27 -4.09 -8.47
CA MET A 157 9.44 -2.97 -8.96
C MET A 157 8.70 -3.33 -10.25
N LYS A 158 9.32 -4.13 -11.14
CA LYS A 158 8.66 -4.69 -12.33
C LYS A 158 7.52 -5.64 -11.96
N VAL A 159 7.71 -6.50 -10.95
CA VAL A 159 6.64 -7.40 -10.46
C VAL A 159 5.49 -6.59 -9.88
N VAL A 160 5.78 -5.62 -9.01
CA VAL A 160 4.77 -4.78 -8.36
C VAL A 160 4.00 -3.95 -9.38
N SER A 161 4.69 -3.25 -10.29
CA SER A 161 4.05 -2.41 -11.31
C SER A 161 3.13 -3.21 -12.24
N ARG A 162 3.56 -4.39 -12.69
CA ARG A 162 2.72 -5.31 -13.48
C ARG A 162 1.48 -5.73 -12.72
N PHE A 163 1.63 -6.13 -11.46
CA PHE A 163 0.50 -6.53 -10.64
C PHE A 163 -0.51 -5.40 -10.45
N PHE A 164 -0.04 -4.18 -10.14
CA PHE A 164 -0.90 -3.01 -10.00
C PHE A 164 -1.62 -2.65 -11.31
N PHE A 165 -0.91 -2.69 -12.43
CA PHE A 165 -1.49 -2.40 -13.74
C PHE A 165 -2.60 -3.40 -14.10
N LEU A 166 -2.32 -4.71 -13.97
CA LEU A 166 -3.32 -5.76 -14.19
C LEU A 166 -4.53 -5.58 -13.30
N MET A 167 -4.31 -5.16 -12.06
CA MET A 167 -5.36 -4.92 -11.09
C MET A 167 -6.24 -3.71 -11.43
N ALA A 168 -5.62 -2.59 -11.80
CA ALA A 168 -6.34 -1.41 -12.26
C ALA A 168 -7.16 -1.73 -13.51
N LEU A 169 -6.58 -2.48 -14.46
CA LEU A 169 -7.25 -2.92 -15.67
C LEU A 169 -8.45 -3.83 -15.36
N ALA A 170 -8.28 -4.80 -14.47
CA ALA A 170 -9.35 -5.70 -14.05
C ALA A 170 -10.50 -4.96 -13.35
N LEU A 171 -10.19 -3.94 -12.55
CA LEU A 171 -11.19 -3.09 -11.91
C LEU A 171 -11.93 -2.24 -12.95
N ALA A 172 -11.20 -1.59 -13.86
CA ALA A 172 -11.76 -0.78 -14.93
C ALA A 172 -12.67 -1.62 -15.85
N TYR A 173 -12.26 -2.84 -16.17
CA TYR A 173 -13.04 -3.79 -16.98
C TYR A 173 -14.39 -4.19 -16.32
N ARG A 174 -14.47 -4.12 -14.99
CA ARG A 174 -15.70 -4.39 -14.21
C ARG A 174 -16.54 -3.13 -13.95
N SER A 175 -16.18 -2.01 -14.55
CA SER A 175 -16.84 -0.73 -14.37
C SER A 175 -17.59 -0.31 -15.67
N PRO A 176 -18.34 0.81 -15.66
CA PRO A 176 -19.03 1.30 -16.86
C PRO A 176 -18.10 1.59 -18.05
N ILE A 177 -16.79 1.80 -17.84
CA ILE A 177 -15.80 2.06 -18.91
C ILE A 177 -15.23 0.77 -19.54
N LYS A 178 -15.91 -0.36 -19.41
CA LYS A 178 -15.43 -1.66 -19.91
C LYS A 178 -15.08 -1.64 -21.40
N ASP A 179 -15.85 -0.92 -22.22
CA ASP A 179 -15.62 -0.89 -23.67
C ASP A 179 -14.40 -0.02 -24.04
N ASP A 180 -14.11 1.03 -23.27
CA ASP A 180 -12.86 1.77 -23.38
C ASP A 180 -11.66 0.88 -23.02
N VAL A 181 -11.79 0.05 -21.98
CA VAL A 181 -10.74 -0.91 -21.59
C VAL A 181 -10.48 -1.93 -22.70
N LYS A 182 -11.51 -2.49 -23.34
CA LYS A 182 -11.33 -3.40 -24.48
C LYS A 182 -10.62 -2.72 -25.64
N SER A 183 -11.00 -1.48 -25.93
CA SER A 183 -10.39 -0.68 -26.99
C SER A 183 -8.92 -0.42 -26.69
N PHE A 184 -8.61 -0.04 -25.46
CA PHE A 184 -7.24 0.12 -24.97
C PHE A 184 -6.44 -1.18 -25.06
N THR A 185 -6.95 -2.33 -24.61
CA THR A 185 -6.21 -3.61 -24.72
C THR A 185 -5.99 -4.02 -26.17
N LYS A 186 -6.96 -3.77 -27.04
CA LYS A 186 -6.83 -4.02 -28.48
C LYS A 186 -5.79 -3.08 -29.10
N ASP A 187 -5.74 -1.83 -28.66
CA ASP A 187 -4.73 -0.86 -29.06
C ASP A 187 -3.34 -1.29 -28.59
N ILE A 188 -3.19 -1.73 -27.33
CA ILE A 188 -1.96 -2.35 -26.82
C ILE A 188 -1.52 -3.52 -27.71
N ASP A 189 -2.40 -4.48 -27.99
CA ASP A 189 -2.03 -5.67 -28.76
C ASP A 189 -1.65 -5.35 -30.22
N ASN A 190 -2.29 -4.35 -30.81
CA ASN A 190 -2.06 -3.97 -32.21
C ASN A 190 -0.89 -2.98 -32.37
N ASN A 191 -0.72 -2.05 -31.43
CA ASN A 191 0.12 -0.85 -31.56
C ASN A 191 1.24 -0.76 -30.50
N LEU A 192 1.16 -1.46 -29.36
CA LEU A 192 2.29 -1.60 -28.42
C LEU A 192 3.24 -2.75 -28.76
N LYS A 193 3.29 -3.19 -30.04
CA LYS A 193 4.48 -3.86 -30.62
C LYS A 193 5.69 -2.91 -30.76
N GLY A 194 5.85 -1.99 -29.81
CA GLY A 194 6.70 -0.80 -29.86
C GLY A 194 7.98 -0.92 -29.04
N ILE A 195 8.61 -2.09 -28.98
CA ILE A 195 10.04 -2.19 -28.66
C ILE A 195 10.77 -2.64 -29.92
N ASP A 196 10.23 -3.65 -30.58
CA ASP A 196 10.79 -4.20 -31.83
C ASP A 196 10.62 -3.24 -33.02
N SER A 197 9.67 -2.31 -32.97
CA SER A 197 9.43 -1.30 -34.01
C SER A 197 10.04 0.08 -33.73
N LEU A 198 10.68 0.29 -32.57
CA LEU A 198 11.37 1.55 -32.28
C LEU A 198 12.66 1.62 -33.08
N ASN A 199 12.90 2.74 -33.75
CA ASN A 199 14.19 3.01 -34.40
C ASN A 199 15.27 3.31 -33.33
N ALA A 200 16.55 3.30 -33.72
CA ALA A 200 17.66 3.39 -32.77
C ALA A 200 17.66 4.69 -31.93
N GLU A 201 17.09 5.77 -32.47
CA GLU A 201 17.02 7.09 -31.82
C GLU A 201 15.94 7.15 -30.73
N GLU A 202 14.87 6.36 -30.88
CA GLU A 202 13.78 6.23 -29.88
C GLU A 202 14.15 5.31 -28.72
N ARG A 203 15.31 4.64 -28.78
CA ARG A 203 15.85 3.71 -27.76
C ARG A 203 16.91 4.37 -26.88
N PHE A 204 16.73 5.63 -26.50
CA PHE A 204 17.72 6.42 -25.76
C PHE A 204 18.17 5.83 -24.40
N TRP A 205 17.46 4.82 -23.89
CA TRP A 205 17.81 4.07 -22.68
C TRP A 205 18.83 2.94 -22.90
N GLN A 206 19.17 2.57 -24.14
CA GLN A 206 20.13 1.48 -24.45
C GLN A 206 21.60 1.90 -24.32
N ILE A 207 21.88 3.20 -24.16
CA ILE A 207 23.24 3.76 -24.04
C ILE A 207 23.59 4.09 -22.58
N LEU A 208 22.74 3.71 -21.62
CA LEU A 208 23.02 3.78 -20.18
C LEU A 208 23.46 2.43 -19.63
#